data_AF-A0A0F9HK91-F1
#
_entry.id   AF-A0A0F9HK91-F1
#
_cell.length_a   1.000
_cell.length_b   1.000
_cell.length_c   1.000
_cell.angle_alpha   90.00
_cell.angle_beta   90.00
_cell.angle_gamma   90.00
#
_symmetry.space_group_name_H-M   'P 1'
#
loop_
_entity.id
_entity.type
_entity.pdbx_description
1 polymer ?
#
loop_
_entity_poly.entity_id
_entity_poly.type
_entity_poly.pdbx_seq_one_letter_code
_entity_poly.pdbx_strand_id
1 'polypeptide(L)'
;MIQHGEPPYLECSSAGDIRFSAFWARIGPRENRTIESIYQAAKVLSGGETGLTWREAKGKKAVNQEEVTKLYSLLWDEYTAENPHLLEVLKEASGLQDCYGQPGHCCQATELWRIRNQ
;
A
#
# COMPACT_ATOMS: atom_id res chain seq x y z
N MET A 1 -12.05 -0.03 -8.05
CA MET A 1 -10.83 -0.43 -8.75
C MET A 1 -10.08 0.81 -9.18
N ILE A 2 -8.75 0.81 -9.00
CA ILE A 2 -7.82 1.82 -9.52
C ILE A 2 -6.93 1.15 -10.57
N GLN A 3 -6.66 1.86 -11.66
CA GLN A 3 -5.82 1.41 -12.78
C GLN A 3 -4.87 2.53 -13.18
N HIS A 4 -3.62 2.17 -13.50
CA HIS A 4 -2.60 3.06 -14.07
C HIS A 4 -1.93 2.37 -15.26
N GLY A 5 -1.58 3.13 -16.29
CA GLY A 5 -1.00 2.60 -17.53
C GLY A 5 -2.02 1.93 -18.44
N GLU A 6 -1.57 0.96 -19.23
CA GLU A 6 -2.38 0.27 -20.25
C GLU A 6 -2.48 -1.23 -19.96
N PRO A 7 -3.56 -1.91 -20.39
CA PRO A 7 -3.67 -3.36 -20.25
C PRO A 7 -2.59 -4.11 -21.05
N PRO A 8 -2.15 -5.31 -20.63
CA PRO A 8 -2.62 -6.05 -19.46
C PRO A 8 -2.10 -5.47 -18.14
N TYR A 9 -2.97 -5.44 -17.13
CA TYR A 9 -2.65 -4.90 -15.81
C TYR A 9 -2.09 -5.98 -14.88
N LEU A 10 -0.99 -5.68 -14.19
CA LEU A 10 -0.54 -6.44 -13.03
C LEU A 10 -1.44 -6.11 -11.83
N GLU A 11 -2.19 -7.10 -11.37
CA GLU A 11 -3.06 -6.98 -10.19
C GLU A 11 -2.22 -6.98 -8.92
N CYS A 12 -2.18 -5.83 -8.23
CA CYS A 12 -1.37 -5.59 -7.04
C CYS A 12 -2.12 -5.90 -5.74
N SER A 13 -3.42 -6.20 -5.78
CA SER A 13 -4.13 -6.60 -4.57
C SER A 13 -3.83 -8.05 -4.16
N SER A 14 -4.38 -8.44 -3.01
CA SER A 14 -4.33 -9.83 -2.53
C SER A 14 -5.05 -10.83 -3.43
N ALA A 15 -5.80 -10.39 -4.45
CA ALA A 15 -6.43 -11.24 -5.46
C ALA A 15 -5.51 -11.55 -6.66
N GLY A 16 -4.36 -10.88 -6.75
CA GLY A 16 -3.36 -11.08 -7.80
C GLY A 16 -1.99 -11.43 -7.25
N ASP A 17 -0.96 -10.67 -7.63
CA ASP A 17 0.40 -10.89 -7.16
C ASP A 17 0.56 -10.33 -5.74
N ILE A 18 0.52 -11.25 -4.77
CA ILE A 18 0.56 -10.92 -3.35
C ILE A 18 1.85 -10.19 -2.93
N ARG A 19 2.93 -10.25 -3.71
CA ARG A 19 4.18 -9.51 -3.43
C ARG A 19 3.98 -8.00 -3.47
N PHE A 20 2.96 -7.55 -4.19
CA PHE A 20 2.54 -6.15 -4.32
C PHE A 20 1.33 -5.81 -3.46
N SER A 21 0.90 -6.73 -2.60
CA SER A 21 -0.21 -6.51 -1.69
C SER A 21 0.27 -5.96 -0.35
N ALA A 22 -0.29 -4.83 0.09
CA ALA A 22 -0.01 -4.25 1.41
C ALA A 22 -0.31 -5.23 2.57
N PHE A 23 -1.22 -6.19 2.37
CA PHE A 23 -1.54 -7.24 3.34
C PHE A 23 -0.40 -8.24 3.57
N TRP A 24 0.51 -8.39 2.60
CA TRP A 24 1.58 -9.39 2.60
C TRP A 24 2.98 -8.78 2.56
N ALA A 25 3.14 -7.57 2.02
CA ALA A 25 4.40 -6.83 1.97
C ALA A 25 4.90 -6.51 3.39
N ARG A 26 5.97 -7.20 3.82
CA ARG A 26 6.59 -7.05 5.15
C ARG A 26 7.89 -6.27 5.04
N ILE A 27 8.14 -5.38 6.01
CA ILE A 27 9.32 -4.52 6.07
C ILE A 27 10.18 -4.94 7.26
N GLY A 28 11.43 -5.34 7.02
CA GLY A 28 12.31 -5.90 8.04
C GLY A 28 12.55 -4.97 9.24
N PRO A 29 13.04 -3.73 9.02
CA PRO A 29 13.24 -2.69 10.04
C PRO A 29 11.97 -2.27 10.79
N ARG A 30 10.77 -2.60 10.28
CA ARG A 30 9.48 -2.31 10.93
C ARG A 30 8.98 -3.51 11.74
N GLU A 31 9.90 -4.25 12.37
CA GLU A 31 9.62 -5.48 13.14
C GLU A 31 8.93 -6.56 12.28
N ASN A 32 9.27 -6.62 10.99
CA ASN A 32 8.67 -7.56 10.02
C ASN A 32 7.13 -7.47 9.91
N ARG A 33 6.56 -6.31 10.29
CA ARG A 33 5.14 -6.01 10.16
C ARG A 33 4.80 -5.70 8.69
N THR A 34 3.55 -5.96 8.32
CA THR A 34 3.08 -5.67 6.97
C THR A 34 2.73 -4.20 6.80
N ILE A 35 2.83 -3.66 5.59
CA ILE A 35 2.42 -2.29 5.26
C ILE A 35 1.02 -1.99 5.79
N GLU A 36 0.05 -2.88 5.52
CA GLU A 36 -1.33 -2.73 5.98
C GLU A 36 -1.40 -2.64 7.52
N SER A 37 -0.68 -3.51 8.23
CA SER A 37 -0.73 -3.51 9.70
C SER A 37 -0.16 -2.22 10.29
N ILE A 38 0.93 -1.70 9.73
CA ILE A 38 1.57 -0.46 10.20
C ILE A 38 0.66 0.74 9.88
N TYR A 39 0.16 0.81 8.65
CA TYR A 39 -0.74 1.87 8.20
C TYR A 39 -2.02 1.95 9.04
N GLN A 40 -2.69 0.81 9.27
CA GLN A 40 -3.93 0.78 10.04
C GLN A 40 -3.70 1.10 11.51
N ALA A 41 -2.61 0.63 12.11
CA ALA A 41 -2.26 0.93 13.51
C ALA A 41 -1.92 2.41 13.74
N ALA A 42 -1.37 3.09 12.71
CA ALA A 42 -1.01 4.51 12.79
C ALA A 42 -2.22 5.46 12.70
N LYS A 43 -3.41 4.96 12.34
CA LYS A 43 -4.61 5.79 12.33
C LYS A 43 -4.97 6.23 13.74
N VAL A 44 -5.39 7.48 13.85
CA VAL A 44 -6.04 8.06 15.01
C VAL A 44 -7.51 8.25 14.64
N LEU A 45 -8.42 7.63 15.37
CA LEU A 45 -9.86 7.79 15.15
C LEU A 45 -10.38 9.04 15.87
N SER A 46 -11.63 9.43 15.60
CA SER A 46 -12.23 10.64 16.17
C SER A 46 -12.32 10.64 17.70
N GLY A 47 -12.33 9.48 18.35
CA GLY A 47 -12.29 9.34 19.81
C GLY A 47 -10.87 9.33 20.38
N GLY A 48 -9.85 9.47 19.53
CA GLY A 48 -8.43 9.41 19.91
C GLY A 48 -7.85 7.99 19.92
N GLU A 49 -8.62 6.97 19.55
CA GLU A 49 -8.14 5.59 19.52
C GLU A 49 -7.05 5.40 18.45
N THR A 50 -5.96 4.73 18.81
CA THR A 50 -4.82 4.42 17.94
C THR A 50 -4.15 3.12 18.36
N GLY A 51 -3.18 2.62 17.58
CA GLY A 51 -2.55 1.31 17.82
C GLY A 51 -3.48 0.13 17.55
N LEU A 52 -4.55 0.37 16.79
CA LEU A 52 -5.59 -0.59 16.48
C LEU A 52 -5.08 -1.71 15.57
N THR A 53 -5.65 -2.90 15.69
CA THR A 53 -5.43 -3.94 14.69
C THR A 53 -6.04 -3.53 13.36
N TRP A 54 -5.54 -4.11 12.26
CA TRP A 54 -6.09 -3.82 10.94
C TRP A 54 -7.60 -4.09 10.84
N ARG A 55 -8.13 -5.09 11.56
CA ARG A 55 -9.58 -5.40 11.59
C ARG A 55 -10.39 -4.29 12.26
N GLU A 56 -9.82 -3.63 13.26
CA GLU A 56 -10.49 -2.58 14.03
C GLU A 56 -10.46 -1.22 13.33
N ALA A 57 -9.40 -0.95 12.55
CA ALA A 57 -9.19 0.33 11.89
C ALA A 57 -9.59 0.37 10.41
N LYS A 58 -9.68 -0.79 9.73
CA LYS A 58 -10.07 -0.86 8.32
C LYS A 58 -11.49 -0.34 8.12
N GLY A 59 -11.67 0.47 7.07
CA GLY A 59 -12.95 1.13 6.76
C GLY A 59 -13.28 2.36 7.62
N LYS A 60 -12.51 2.63 8.69
CA LYS A 60 -12.71 3.83 9.52
C LYS A 60 -11.89 5.02 9.00
N LYS A 61 -12.48 6.20 9.11
CA LYS A 61 -11.85 7.49 8.78
C LYS A 61 -10.93 7.92 9.92
N ALA A 62 -9.68 8.21 9.59
CA ALA A 62 -8.71 8.74 10.54
C ALA A 62 -8.77 10.27 10.59
N VAL A 63 -8.50 10.87 11.75
CA VAL A 63 -8.34 12.33 11.88
C VAL A 63 -6.99 12.79 11.35
N ASN A 64 -5.95 11.96 11.47
CA ASN A 64 -4.60 12.18 10.97
C ASN A 64 -4.42 11.61 9.55
N GLN A 65 -5.40 11.83 8.67
CA GLN A 65 -5.44 11.21 7.34
C GLN A 65 -4.23 11.61 6.48
N GLU A 66 -3.74 12.86 6.62
CA GLU A 66 -2.59 13.35 5.87
C GLU A 66 -1.30 12.61 6.29
N GLU A 67 -1.09 12.45 7.59
CA GLU A 67 0.08 11.79 8.17
C GLU A 67 0.13 10.32 7.79
N VAL A 68 -1.00 9.59 7.92
CA VAL A 68 -1.04 8.17 7.54
C VAL A 68 -0.90 7.96 6.03
N THR A 69 -1.30 8.94 5.22
CA THR A 69 -1.09 8.89 3.76
C THR A 69 0.40 9.01 3.43
N LYS A 70 1.10 9.98 4.04
CA LYS A 70 2.56 10.11 3.89
C LYS A 70 3.29 8.87 4.38
N LEU A 71 2.86 8.32 5.52
CA LEU A 71 3.38 7.07 6.04
C LEU A 71 3.17 5.92 5.05
N TYR A 72 2.00 5.80 4.44
CA TYR A 72 1.71 4.74 3.47
C TYR A 72 2.67 4.78 2.28
N SER A 73 2.93 5.98 1.73
CA SER A 73 3.93 6.16 0.66
C SER A 73 5.34 5.76 1.10
N LEU A 74 5.77 6.23 2.28
CA LEU A 74 7.08 5.89 2.85
C LEU A 74 7.26 4.38 3.02
N LEU A 75 6.23 3.67 3.49
CA LEU A 75 6.28 2.22 3.67
C LEU A 75 6.49 1.48 2.34
N TRP A 76 5.87 1.96 1.26
CA TRP A 76 6.11 1.40 -0.07
C TRP A 76 7.53 1.69 -0.58
N ASP A 77 8.05 2.89 -0.32
CA ASP A 77 9.44 3.24 -0.65
C ASP A 77 10.43 2.32 0.11
N GLU A 78 10.24 2.12 1.41
CA GLU A 78 11.05 1.20 2.24
C GLU A 78 10.97 -0.24 1.72
N TYR A 79 9.76 -0.74 1.46
CA TYR A 79 9.55 -2.11 1.01
C TYR A 79 10.20 -2.38 -0.36
N THR A 80 10.07 -1.45 -1.30
CA THR A 80 10.67 -1.59 -2.64
C THR A 80 12.19 -1.44 -2.60
N ALA A 81 12.73 -0.60 -1.70
CA ALA A 81 14.18 -0.50 -1.47
C ALA A 81 14.78 -1.82 -0.93
N GLU A 82 14.05 -2.54 -0.06
CA GLU A 82 14.45 -3.88 0.43
C GLU A 82 14.32 -4.98 -0.62
N ASN A 83 13.48 -4.76 -1.64
CA ASN A 83 13.12 -5.74 -2.65
C ASN A 83 13.36 -5.21 -4.07
N PRO A 84 14.60 -4.87 -4.46
CA PRO A 84 14.90 -4.24 -5.75
C PRO A 84 14.49 -5.11 -6.94
N HIS A 85 14.46 -6.43 -6.78
CA HIS A 85 13.99 -7.37 -7.80
C HIS A 85 12.49 -7.19 -8.14
N LEU A 86 11.68 -6.65 -7.23
CA LEU A 86 10.27 -6.36 -7.49
C LEU A 86 10.10 -5.10 -8.36
N LEU A 87 11.03 -4.15 -8.28
CA LEU A 87 10.99 -2.95 -9.12
C LEU A 87 11.11 -3.31 -10.61
N GLU A 88 11.92 -4.32 -10.94
CA GLU A 88 12.06 -4.78 -12.32
C GLU A 88 10.75 -5.38 -12.85
N VAL A 89 10.03 -6.15 -12.02
CA VAL A 89 8.68 -6.66 -12.35
C VAL A 89 7.69 -5.51 -12.60
N LEU A 90 7.75 -4.44 -11.80
CA LEU A 90 6.89 -3.26 -12.00
C LEU A 90 7.21 -2.54 -13.31
N LYS A 91 8.50 -2.40 -13.65
CA LYS A 91 8.93 -1.74 -14.90
C LYS A 91 8.51 -2.52 -16.14
N GLU A 92 8.54 -3.86 -16.09
CA GLU A 92 8.09 -4.73 -17.17
C GLU A 92 6.57 -4.68 -17.38
N ALA A 93 5.79 -4.37 -16.34
CA ALA A 93 4.34 -4.25 -16.46
C ALA A 93 3.93 -3.03 -17.32
N SER A 94 2.98 -3.26 -18.25
CA SER A 94 2.37 -2.21 -19.09
C SER A 94 1.40 -1.32 -18.29
N GLY A 95 0.77 -1.88 -17.27
CA GLY A 95 -0.10 -1.18 -16.35
C GLY A 95 -0.21 -1.91 -15.02
N LEU A 96 -0.64 -1.19 -13.99
CA LEU A 96 -0.89 -1.72 -12.65
C LEU A 96 -2.35 -1.49 -12.28
N GLN A 97 -2.94 -2.43 -11.55
CA GLN A 97 -4.28 -2.25 -11.01
C GLN A 97 -4.41 -2.76 -9.58
N ASP A 98 -5.40 -2.21 -8.88
CA ASP A 98 -5.90 -2.73 -7.62
C ASP A 98 -7.42 -2.85 -7.71
N CYS A 99 -7.92 -4.08 -7.75
CA CYS A 99 -9.36 -4.33 -7.85
C CYS A 99 -10.16 -3.76 -6.66
N TYR A 100 -9.54 -3.65 -5.48
CA TYR A 100 -10.15 -3.08 -4.26
C TYR A 100 -9.90 -1.59 -4.08
N GLY A 101 -9.00 -0.99 -4.88
CA GLY A 101 -8.65 0.42 -4.81
C GLY A 101 -9.86 1.34 -5.07
N GLN A 102 -9.93 2.46 -4.35
CA GLN A 102 -11.02 3.45 -4.46
C GLN A 102 -10.44 4.87 -4.60
N PRO A 103 -11.00 5.72 -5.48
CA PRO A 103 -10.58 7.12 -5.60
C PRO A 103 -10.63 7.85 -4.25
N GLY A 104 -9.61 8.65 -3.95
CA GLY A 104 -9.51 9.40 -2.68
C GLY A 104 -8.99 8.58 -1.48
N HIS A 105 -8.60 7.32 -1.69
CA HIS A 105 -7.98 6.47 -0.67
C HIS A 105 -6.54 6.09 -1.07
N CYS A 106 -5.70 5.80 -0.07
CA CYS A 106 -4.40 5.18 -0.30
C CYS A 106 -4.58 3.86 -1.06
N CYS A 107 -3.75 3.63 -2.08
CA CYS A 107 -3.87 2.50 -2.99
C CYS A 107 -2.48 1.99 -3.38
N GLN A 108 -2.28 0.68 -3.26
CA GLN A 108 -0.98 0.06 -3.58
C GLN A 108 -0.62 0.21 -5.06
N ALA A 109 -1.57 0.07 -5.99
CA ALA A 109 -1.30 0.27 -7.41
C ALA A 109 -0.84 1.71 -7.72
N THR A 110 -1.35 2.71 -6.98
CA THR A 110 -0.91 4.09 -7.13
C THR A 110 0.51 4.30 -6.61
N GLU A 111 0.83 3.79 -5.43
CA GLU A 111 2.19 3.95 -4.87
C GLU A 111 3.24 3.20 -5.69
N LEU A 112 2.92 1.99 -6.12
CA LEU A 112 3.81 1.19 -6.97
C LEU A 112 4.00 1.83 -8.35
N TRP A 113 2.95 2.44 -8.93
CA TRP A 113 3.06 3.20 -10.18
C TRP A 113 3.92 4.46 -10.00
N ARG A 114 3.80 5.15 -8.86
CA ARG A 114 4.67 6.28 -8.51
C ARG A 114 6.12 5.84 -8.47
N ILE A 115 6.44 4.78 -7.72
CA ILE A 115 7.80 4.26 -7.54
C ILE A 115 8.39 3.77 -8.86
N ARG A 116 7.60 3.07 -9.69
CA ARG A 116 8.01 2.60 -11.03
C ARG A 116 8.55 3.72 -11.92
N ASN A 117 8.00 4.93 -11.79
CA ASN A 117 8.26 6.06 -12.70
C ASN A 117 9.21 7.13 -12.12
N GLN A 118 9.83 6.86 -10.97
CA GLN A 118 10.95 7.67 -10.45
C GLN A 118 12.26 7.30 -11.15
#